data_AF-A0AAQ4FKS0-F1
#
_entry.id   AF-A0AAQ4FKS0-F1
#
_cell.length_a   1.000
_cell.length_b   1.000
_cell.length_c   1.000
_cell.angle_alpha   90.00
_cell.angle_beta   90.00
_cell.angle_gamma   90.00
#
_symmetry.space_group_name_H-M   'P 1'
#
loop_
_entity.id
_entity.type
_entity.pdbx_description
1 polymer ?
#
loop_
_entity_poly.entity_id
_entity_poly.type
_entity_poly.pdbx_seq_one_letter_code
_entity_poly.pdbx_strand_id
1 'polypeptide(L)'
;MIGRYYEDFKIDVKTATSNVTVMYTEEAVSFIRRQAAQRQSFFLYWAPDSTHTPVYASEVVRGRSVRGAYGDAVIELDRGVGTILDTLRSTGIAENTLVFFTSDNGAATYERESGSYPREMENGEASIT
;
A
#
# COMPACT_ATOMS: atom_id res chain seq x y z
N MET A 1 -13.88 -4.98 19.84
CA MET A 1 -13.64 -4.96 18.38
C MET A 1 -12.45 -5.88 18.16
N ILE A 2 -12.66 -7.05 17.55
CA ILE A 2 -11.60 -8.04 17.32
C ILE A 2 -11.03 -7.73 15.94
N GLY A 3 -9.81 -7.20 15.86
CA GLY A 3 -9.09 -7.12 14.58
C GLY A 3 -8.87 -8.53 14.03
N ARG A 4 -9.06 -8.74 12.72
CA ARG A 4 -8.84 -10.07 12.11
C ARG A 4 -7.38 -10.50 12.11
N TYR A 5 -6.46 -9.54 12.18
CA TYR A 5 -5.02 -9.77 12.18
C TYR A 5 -4.44 -9.26 13.51
N TYR A 6 -4.23 -10.18 14.45
CA TYR A 6 -3.36 -10.00 15.63
C TYR A 6 -2.02 -10.73 15.43
N GLU A 7 -1.73 -11.12 14.19
CA GLU A 7 -0.55 -11.90 13.83
C GLU A 7 0.60 -11.00 13.44
N ASP A 8 1.82 -11.41 13.81
CA ASP A 8 3.04 -10.78 13.33
C ASP A 8 3.16 -11.00 11.82
N PHE A 9 3.28 -9.91 11.07
CA PHE A 9 3.58 -9.94 9.64
C PHE A 9 5.05 -9.63 9.41
N LYS A 10 5.67 -10.40 8.52
CA LYS A 10 7.09 -10.23 8.20
C LYS A 10 7.25 -9.13 7.14
N ILE A 11 8.05 -8.12 7.46
CA ILE A 11 8.64 -7.20 6.49
C ILE A 11 10.09 -7.62 6.31
N ASP A 12 10.45 -8.08 5.11
CA ASP A 12 11.84 -8.39 4.81
C ASP A 12 12.56 -7.13 4.37
N VAL A 13 13.28 -6.52 5.31
CA VAL A 13 14.00 -5.26 5.14
C VAL A 13 15.14 -5.34 4.12
N LYS A 14 15.68 -6.54 3.83
CA LYS A 14 16.76 -6.69 2.84
C LYS A 14 16.21 -6.59 1.43
N THR A 15 15.03 -7.15 1.24
CA THR A 15 14.35 -7.24 -0.04
C THR A 15 13.32 -6.13 -0.22
N ALA A 16 12.97 -5.38 0.83
CA ALA A 16 11.83 -4.46 0.85
C ALA A 16 10.52 -5.17 0.45
N THR A 17 10.31 -6.39 0.96
CA THR A 17 9.15 -7.20 0.58
C THR A 17 8.22 -7.52 1.75
N SER A 18 6.92 -7.33 1.53
CA SER A 18 5.85 -7.75 2.43
C SER A 18 4.50 -7.73 1.73
N ASN A 19 3.53 -8.53 2.20
CA ASN A 19 2.17 -8.57 1.66
C ASN A 19 1.17 -7.68 2.44
N VAL A 20 1.64 -6.85 3.36
CA VAL A 20 0.77 -6.11 4.30
C VAL A 20 -0.21 -5.18 3.57
N THR A 21 0.22 -4.45 2.54
CA THR A 21 -0.68 -3.58 1.74
C THR A 21 -1.73 -4.39 0.99
N VAL A 22 -1.39 -5.59 0.52
CA VAL A 22 -2.36 -6.52 -0.09
C VAL A 22 -3.39 -6.94 0.95
N MET A 23 -2.96 -7.34 2.14
CA MET A 23 -3.87 -7.74 3.24
C MET A 23 -4.80 -6.59 3.65
N TYR A 24 -4.28 -5.36 3.77
CA TYR A 24 -5.10 -4.18 4.06
C TYR A 24 -6.14 -3.92 2.96
N THR A 25 -5.77 -4.12 1.69
CA THR A 25 -6.69 -3.99 0.56
C THR A 25 -7.77 -5.07 0.61
N GLU A 26 -7.40 -6.32 0.88
CA GLU A 26 -8.34 -7.44 0.99
C GLU A 26 -9.36 -7.23 2.12
N GLU A 27 -8.92 -6.69 3.26
CA GLU A 27 -9.82 -6.36 4.36
C GLU A 27 -10.76 -5.22 4.03
N ALA A 28 -10.27 -4.16 3.37
CA ALA A 28 -11.12 -3.08 2.87
C ALA A 28 -12.20 -3.61 1.92
N VAL A 29 -11.82 -4.44 0.94
CA VAL A 29 -12.75 -5.06 -0.02
C VAL A 29 -13.76 -5.95 0.70
N SER A 30 -13.29 -6.80 1.62
CA SER A 30 -14.14 -7.71 2.38
C SER A 30 -15.14 -6.93 3.26
N PHE A 31 -14.69 -5.85 3.90
CA PHE A 31 -15.54 -4.96 4.68
C PHE A 31 -16.61 -4.30 3.80
N ILE A 32 -16.22 -3.66 2.69
CA ILE A 32 -17.13 -2.99 1.76
C ILE A 32 -18.22 -3.96 1.27
N ARG A 33 -17.83 -5.18 0.85
CA ARG A 33 -18.80 -6.19 0.39
C ARG A 33 -19.79 -6.59 1.48
N ARG A 34 -19.34 -6.77 2.73
CA ARG A 34 -20.23 -7.07 3.86
C ARG A 34 -21.21 -5.95 4.14
N GLN A 35 -20.74 -4.70 4.16
CA GLN A 35 -21.60 -3.54 4.42
C GLN A 35 -22.61 -3.31 3.30
N ALA A 36 -22.17 -3.44 2.03
CA ALA A 36 -23.06 -3.36 0.87
C ALA A 36 -24.16 -4.43 0.89
N ALA A 37 -23.81 -5.68 1.21
CA ALA A 37 -24.79 -6.78 1.32
C ALA A 37 -25.82 -6.56 2.43
N GLN A 38 -25.41 -5.93 3.53
CA GLN A 38 -26.29 -5.57 4.66
C GLN A 38 -27.04 -4.24 4.45
N ARG A 39 -26.74 -3.52 3.36
CA ARG A 39 -27.27 -2.17 3.05
C ARG A 39 -27.03 -1.18 4.20
N GLN A 40 -25.89 -1.32 4.87
CA GLN A 40 -25.49 -0.52 6.03
C GLN A 40 -24.50 0.56 5.59
N SER A 41 -24.71 1.80 6.04
CA SER A 41 -23.73 2.88 5.87
C SER A 41 -22.45 2.54 6.63
N PHE A 42 -21.30 2.90 6.07
CA PHE A 42 -20.01 2.57 6.66
C PHE A 42 -19.04 3.75 6.67
N PHE A 43 -18.04 3.64 7.53
CA PHE A 43 -16.83 4.44 7.52
C PHE A 43 -15.65 3.48 7.45
N LEU A 44 -14.83 3.63 6.40
CA LEU A 44 -13.59 2.88 6.21
C LEU A 44 -12.43 3.87 6.30
N TYR A 45 -11.60 3.71 7.32
CA TYR A 45 -10.32 4.38 7.41
C TYR A 45 -9.22 3.40 6.95
N TRP A 46 -8.71 3.62 5.75
CA TRP A 46 -7.69 2.77 5.13
C TRP A 46 -6.35 3.52 5.11
N ALA A 47 -5.46 3.17 6.04
CA ALA A 47 -4.20 3.86 6.29
C ALA A 47 -2.99 2.91 6.11
N PRO A 48 -2.67 2.52 4.86
CA PRO A 48 -1.46 1.75 4.59
C PRO A 48 -0.20 2.58 4.89
N ASP A 49 0.87 1.93 5.30
CA ASP A 49 2.13 2.54 5.72
C ASP A 49 3.34 2.09 4.88
N SER A 50 3.12 1.40 3.75
CA SER A 50 4.20 0.81 2.93
C SER A 50 5.22 1.80 2.37
N THR A 51 4.86 3.08 2.29
CA THR A 51 5.75 4.17 1.87
C THR A 51 6.54 4.78 3.03
N HIS A 52 6.24 4.41 4.27
CA HIS A 52 7.03 4.76 5.44
C HIS A 52 8.15 3.74 5.63
N THR A 53 9.32 4.19 6.09
CA THR A 53 10.44 3.27 6.35
C THR A 53 10.16 2.29 7.50
N PRO A 54 10.61 1.02 7.41
CA PRO A 54 11.20 0.39 6.23
C PRO A 54 10.16 0.19 5.13
N VAL A 55 10.44 0.71 3.94
CA VAL A 55 9.54 0.59 2.79
C VAL A 55 9.41 -0.86 2.37
N TYR A 56 8.22 -1.24 1.94
CA TYR A 56 7.94 -2.58 1.47
C TYR A 56 6.89 -2.60 0.36
N ALA A 57 6.93 -3.66 -0.46
CA ALA A 57 5.87 -3.98 -1.39
C ALA A 57 5.77 -5.50 -1.59
N SER A 58 4.66 -6.01 -2.13
CA SER A 58 4.58 -7.44 -2.45
C SER A 58 5.56 -7.83 -3.55
N GLU A 59 5.93 -9.11 -3.57
CA GLU A 59 6.80 -9.68 -4.60
C GLU A 59 6.27 -9.43 -6.02
N VAL A 60 4.96 -9.27 -6.18
CA VAL A 60 4.34 -9.04 -7.49
C VAL A 60 4.80 -7.74 -8.11
N VAL A 61 5.01 -6.68 -7.32
CA VAL A 61 5.38 -5.34 -7.83
C VAL A 61 6.86 -5.00 -7.66
N ARG A 62 7.64 -5.86 -7.00
CA ARG A 62 9.07 -5.69 -6.81
C ARG A 62 9.80 -5.44 -8.13
N GLY A 63 10.62 -4.40 -8.18
CA GLY A 63 11.45 -4.03 -9.33
C GLY A 63 10.66 -3.52 -10.53
N ARG A 64 9.39 -3.15 -10.37
CA ARG A 64 8.57 -2.64 -11.50
C ARG A 64 8.66 -1.13 -11.65
N SER A 65 8.99 -0.42 -10.57
CA SER A 65 9.13 1.03 -10.61
C SER A 65 10.55 1.44 -10.94
N VAL A 66 10.70 2.39 -11.87
CA VAL A 66 11.96 3.10 -12.11
C VAL A 66 12.40 3.96 -10.91
N ARG A 67 11.59 4.05 -9.85
CA ARG A 67 11.87 4.81 -8.62
C ARG A 67 12.28 3.88 -7.44
N GLY A 68 12.70 2.65 -7.75
CA GLY A 68 13.13 1.66 -6.77
C GLY A 68 12.02 1.25 -5.79
N ALA A 69 12.40 0.74 -4.62
CA ALA A 69 11.47 0.16 -3.64
C ALA A 69 10.35 1.12 -3.19
N TYR A 70 10.64 2.41 -3.01
CA TYR A 70 9.59 3.40 -2.70
C TYR A 70 8.57 3.50 -3.83
N GLY A 71 9.05 3.47 -5.07
CA GLY A 71 8.19 3.42 -6.25
C GLY A 71 7.33 2.16 -6.33
N ASP A 72 7.88 0.99 -5.96
CA ASP A 72 7.12 -0.26 -5.92
C ASP A 72 6.01 -0.20 -4.85
N ALA A 73 6.31 0.35 -3.68
CA ALA A 73 5.32 0.57 -2.62
C ALA A 73 4.18 1.50 -3.08
N VAL A 74 4.51 2.57 -3.82
CA VAL A 74 3.51 3.46 -4.42
C VAL A 74 2.68 2.74 -5.48
N ILE A 75 3.27 1.89 -6.33
CA ILE A 75 2.53 1.08 -7.31
C ILE A 75 1.55 0.14 -6.59
N GLU A 76 1.96 -0.49 -5.50
CA GLU A 76 1.06 -1.37 -4.75
C GLU A 76 -0.08 -0.61 -4.07
N LEU A 77 0.21 0.57 -3.49
CA LEU A 77 -0.79 1.45 -2.93
C LEU A 77 -1.82 1.87 -3.99
N ASP A 78 -1.36 2.29 -5.18
CA ASP A 78 -2.21 2.66 -6.32
C ASP A 78 -3.12 1.49 -6.75
N ARG A 79 -2.55 0.28 -6.86
CA ARG A 79 -3.33 -0.94 -7.14
C ARG A 79 -4.36 -1.24 -6.06
N GLY A 80 -4.04 -1.02 -4.80
CA GLY A 80 -4.96 -1.16 -3.67
C GLY A 80 -6.14 -0.21 -3.78
N VAL A 81 -5.88 1.08 -4.04
CA VAL A 81 -6.91 2.09 -4.30
C VAL A 81 -7.78 1.70 -5.49
N GLY A 82 -7.18 1.29 -6.61
CA GLY A 82 -7.92 0.81 -7.79
C GLY A 82 -8.88 -0.33 -7.46
N THR A 83 -8.40 -1.32 -6.70
CA THR A 83 -9.20 -2.49 -6.26
C THR A 83 -10.38 -2.09 -5.36
N ILE A 84 -10.18 -1.12 -4.46
CA ILE A 84 -11.25 -0.58 -3.59
C ILE A 84 -12.30 0.14 -4.44
N LEU A 85 -11.88 0.99 -5.38
CA LEU A 85 -12.79 1.71 -6.28
C LEU A 85 -13.57 0.77 -7.20
N ASP A 86 -12.91 -0.26 -7.75
CA ASP A 86 -13.57 -1.31 -8.53
C ASP A 86 -14.59 -2.08 -7.70
N THR A 87 -14.28 -2.35 -6.43
CA THR A 87 -15.21 -3.01 -5.53
C THR A 87 -16.46 -2.17 -5.32
N LEU A 88 -16.33 -0.86 -5.03
CA LEU A 88 -17.46 0.06 -4.89
C LEU A 88 -18.35 0.12 -6.15
N ARG A 89 -17.73 0.13 -7.34
CA ARG A 89 -18.45 0.06 -8.62
C ARG A 89 -19.20 -1.27 -8.77
N SER A 90 -18.51 -2.39 -8.55
CA SER A 90 -19.07 -3.73 -8.73
C SER A 90 -20.20 -4.07 -7.75
N THR A 91 -20.20 -3.48 -6.55
CA THR A 91 -21.25 -3.64 -5.56
C THR A 91 -22.40 -2.63 -5.72
N GLY A 92 -22.32 -1.72 -6.71
CA GLY A 92 -23.39 -0.79 -7.06
C GLY A 92 -23.58 0.37 -6.08
N ILE A 93 -22.60 0.66 -5.23
CA ILE A 93 -22.71 1.71 -4.18
C ILE A 93 -21.79 2.91 -4.42
N ALA A 94 -21.07 2.95 -5.54
CA ALA A 94 -20.11 4.01 -5.86
C ALA A 94 -20.72 5.42 -5.78
N GLU A 95 -21.90 5.64 -6.37
CA GLU A 95 -22.58 6.94 -6.41
C GLU A 95 -23.01 7.46 -5.03
N ASN A 96 -23.08 6.59 -4.02
CA ASN A 96 -23.42 6.93 -2.64
C ASN A 96 -22.22 6.77 -1.69
N THR A 97 -21.00 6.74 -2.23
CA THR A 97 -19.77 6.62 -1.42
C THR A 97 -18.84 7.79 -1.72
N LEU A 98 -18.55 8.61 -0.70
CA LEU A 98 -17.49 9.61 -0.78
C LEU A 98 -16.14 8.95 -0.52
N VAL A 99 -15.22 9.07 -1.47
CA VAL A 99 -13.82 8.64 -1.32
C VAL A 99 -12.94 9.87 -1.28
N PHE A 100 -12.08 9.96 -0.27
CA PHE A 100 -11.11 11.04 -0.12
C PHE A 100 -9.71 10.44 0.08
N PHE A 101 -8.73 10.92 -0.69
CA PHE A 101 -7.35 10.43 -0.66
C PHE A 101 -6.42 11.56 -0.24
N THR A 102 -5.59 11.30 0.78
CA THR A 102 -4.60 12.25 1.29
C THR A 102 -3.44 11.51 1.92
N SER A 103 -2.36 12.22 2.21
CA SER A 103 -1.27 11.79 3.09
C SER A 103 -1.32 12.58 4.40
N ASP A 104 -0.69 12.05 5.44
CA ASP A 104 -0.52 12.64 6.76
C ASP A 104 0.54 13.76 6.79
N ASN A 105 1.59 13.67 5.97
CA ASN A 105 2.66 14.68 5.86
C ASN A 105 3.39 14.67 4.50
N GLY A 106 4.43 15.50 4.36
CA GLY A 106 5.32 15.49 3.20
C GLY A 106 6.29 14.30 3.18
N ALA A 107 7.00 14.11 2.08
CA ALA A 107 7.98 13.01 1.94
C ALA A 107 9.15 13.12 2.95
N ALA A 108 9.59 11.98 3.49
CA ALA A 108 10.73 11.87 4.41
C ALA A 108 12.08 12.00 3.67
N THR A 109 12.50 13.24 3.36
CA THR A 109 13.69 13.49 2.51
C THR A 109 15.03 13.10 3.15
N TYR A 110 15.10 13.00 4.48
CA TYR A 110 16.31 12.61 5.21
C TYR A 110 16.75 11.16 4.91
N GLU A 111 15.85 10.31 4.42
CA GLU A 111 16.18 8.91 4.08
C GLU A 111 17.09 8.77 2.86
N ARG A 112 17.13 9.80 1.98
CA ARG A 112 18.10 9.85 0.87
C ARG A 112 19.54 10.00 1.37
N GLU A 113 19.71 10.58 2.55
CA GLU A 113 21.03 10.86 3.15
C GLU A 113 21.52 9.72 4.03
N SER A 114 20.62 8.95 4.64
CA SER A 114 20.96 7.84 5.55
C SER A 114 21.32 6.51 4.86
N GLY A 115 21.20 6.43 3.53
CA GLY A 115 21.52 5.20 2.77
C GLY A 115 20.58 4.03 3.05
N SER A 116 19.36 4.29 3.55
CA SER A 116 18.41 3.28 4.01
C SER A 116 17.72 2.49 2.89
N TYR A 117 17.87 2.93 1.64
CA TYR A 117 17.47 2.15 0.47
C TYR A 117 18.71 1.46 -0.11
N PRO A 118 18.69 0.13 -0.33
CA PRO A 118 19.72 -0.49 -1.15
C PRO A 118 19.68 0.19 -2.53
N ARG A 119 20.75 0.91 -2.88
CA ARG A 119 20.94 1.39 -4.25
C ARG A 119 20.95 0.15 -5.13
N GLU A 120 20.10 0.10 -6.15
CA GLU A 120 20.30 -0.88 -7.21
C GLU A 120 21.70 -0.63 -7.79
N MET A 121 22.58 -1.60 -7.56
CA MET A 121 23.94 -1.60 -8.07
C MET A 121 23.87 -2.07 -9.51
N GLU A 122 23.67 -1.17 -10.45
CA GLU A 122 23.96 -1.47 -11.85
C GLU A 122 25.49 -1.38 -12.03
N ASN A 123 26.15 -2.51 -12.24
CA ASN A 123 27.59 -2.63 -12.53
C ASN A 123 28.59 -2.14 -11.45
N GLY A 124 28.16 -2.02 -10.19
CA GLY A 124 29.06 -1.64 -9.10
C GLY A 124 29.42 -0.16 -9.03
N GLU A 125 28.75 0.68 -9.85
CA GLU A 125 28.83 2.12 -9.74
C GLU A 125 27.47 2.67 -9.31
N ALA A 126 27.49 3.54 -8.30
CA ALA A 126 26.29 4.27 -7.91
C ALA A 126 25.94 5.27 -9.01
N SER A 127 24.98 4.93 -9.88
CA SER A 127 24.46 5.87 -10.88
C SER A 127 23.66 6.98 -10.20
N ILE A 128 24.03 8.23 -10.48
CA ILE A 128 23.31 9.44 -10.09
C ILE A 128 22.70 10.02 -11.36
N THR A 129 21.47 9.63 -11.67
CA THR A 129 20.55 10.38 -12.56
C THR A 129 19.13 10.18 -12.10
#